data_AF-A0A2D8A654-F1
#
_entry.id   AF-A0A2D8A654-F1
#
_cell.length_a   1.000
_cell.length_b   1.000
_cell.length_c   1.000
_cell.angle_alpha   90.00
_cell.angle_beta   90.00
_cell.angle_gamma   90.00
#
_symmetry.space_group_name_H-M   'P 1'
#
loop_
_entity.id
_entity.type
_entity.pdbx_description
1 polymer ?
#
loop_
_entity_poly.entity_id
_entity_poly.type
_entity_poly.pdbx_seq_one_letter_code
_entity_poly.pdbx_strand_id
1 'polypeptide(L)'
;KMSKSDPNNAVILHDSRELLQKKMKKAFLEVGNSSSAVFEITEHVILPILGEISIIPDPKYGSPSKFTDPKAFVDAVSDGTVHPLDAKLAVADSLSEILQPLSEYFERNPEIIQIMESITAMS
;
A
#
# COMPACT_ATOMS: atom_id res chain seq x y z
N LYS A 1 6.67 13.25 -2.80
CA LYS A 1 6.88 13.08 -4.26
C LYS A 1 7.41 11.66 -4.53
N MET A 2 6.55 10.75 -5.00
CA MET A 2 7.00 9.47 -5.53
C MET A 2 7.71 9.75 -6.86
N SER A 3 9.03 9.63 -6.90
CA SER A 3 9.82 9.81 -8.13
C SER A 3 10.05 8.44 -8.75
N LYS A 4 9.76 8.30 -10.05
CA LYS A 4 10.00 7.08 -10.85
C LYS A 4 11.46 6.60 -10.84
N SER A 5 12.39 7.43 -10.36
CA SER A 5 13.84 7.18 -10.36
C SER A 5 14.34 6.21 -9.29
N ASP A 6 13.53 5.87 -8.27
CA ASP A 6 13.88 4.80 -7.32
C ASP A 6 12.78 3.72 -7.32
N PRO A 7 13.03 2.54 -7.91
CA PRO A 7 12.08 1.42 -7.96
C PRO A 7 11.61 0.97 -6.57
N ASN A 8 12.37 1.24 -5.51
CA ASN A 8 11.96 0.92 -4.13
C ASN A 8 10.88 1.87 -3.61
N ASN A 9 10.75 3.07 -4.18
CA ASN A 9 9.79 4.10 -3.77
C ASN A 9 8.56 4.18 -4.69
N ALA A 10 8.49 3.33 -5.72
CA ALA A 10 7.33 3.21 -6.59
C ALA A 10 6.59 1.90 -6.30
N VAL A 11 5.27 1.98 -6.13
CA VAL A 11 4.40 0.80 -6.25
C VAL A 11 4.38 0.44 -7.73
N ILE A 12 4.96 -0.72 -8.06
CA ILE A 12 4.94 -1.23 -9.43
C ILE A 12 3.66 -2.05 -9.56
N LEU A 13 2.92 -1.83 -10.65
CA LEU A 13 1.58 -2.38 -10.85
C LEU A 13 1.50 -3.92 -10.85
N HIS A 14 2.63 -4.61 -11.00
CA HIS A 14 2.78 -6.06 -10.97
C HIS A 14 3.63 -6.55 -9.78
N ASP A 15 3.83 -5.74 -8.75
CA ASP A 15 4.49 -6.19 -7.53
C ASP A 15 3.65 -7.28 -6.84
N SER A 16 4.31 -8.36 -6.40
CA SER A 16 3.67 -9.33 -5.52
C SER A 16 3.34 -8.72 -4.16
N ARG A 17 2.45 -9.37 -3.40
CA ARG A 17 2.12 -8.97 -2.02
C ARG A 17 3.36 -8.79 -1.14
N GLU A 18 4.32 -9.70 -1.23
CA GLU A 18 5.55 -9.66 -0.42
C GLU A 18 6.42 -8.45 -0.78
N LEU A 19 6.48 -8.09 -2.06
CA LEU A 19 7.19 -6.90 -2.53
C LEU A 19 6.50 -5.61 -2.07
N LEU A 20 5.16 -5.55 -2.16
CA LEU A 20 4.37 -4.44 -1.64
C LEU A 20 4.61 -4.25 -0.14
N GLN A 21 4.57 -5.33 0.65
CA GLN A 21 4.86 -5.26 2.09
C GLN A 21 6.29 -4.77 2.36
N LYS A 22 7.28 -5.25 1.60
CA LYS A 22 8.69 -4.82 1.74
C LYS A 22 8.85 -3.33 1.42
N LYS A 23 8.20 -2.84 0.37
CA LYS A 23 8.19 -1.42 -0.01
C LYS A 23 7.48 -0.58 1.05
N MET A 24 6.30 -0.99 1.49
CA MET A 24 5.50 -0.22 2.45
C MET A 24 6.14 -0.16 3.83
N LYS A 25 6.86 -1.21 4.28
CA LYS A 25 7.69 -1.14 5.49
C LYS A 25 8.71 0.00 5.44
N LYS A 26 9.29 0.27 4.27
CA LYS A 26 10.25 1.35 4.02
C LYS A 26 9.60 2.69 3.72
N ALA A 27 8.31 2.72 3.35
CA ALA A 27 7.61 3.94 3.03
C ALA A 27 7.64 4.92 4.20
N PHE A 28 7.75 6.21 3.88
CA PHE A 28 7.75 7.27 4.87
C PHE A 28 6.38 7.38 5.55
N LEU A 29 6.38 7.48 6.87
CA LEU A 29 5.20 7.69 7.69
C LEU A 29 5.58 8.62 8.85
N GLU A 30 5.17 9.88 8.75
CA GLU A 30 5.18 10.83 9.84
C GLU A 30 3.82 10.80 10.52
N VAL A 31 3.79 10.25 11.73
CA VAL A 31 2.57 10.08 12.52
C VAL A 31 1.93 11.45 12.79
N GLY A 32 0.61 11.56 12.59
CA GLY A 32 -0.15 12.81 12.72
C GLY A 32 -0.08 13.75 11.50
N ASN A 33 0.82 13.52 10.55
CA ASN A 33 0.88 14.28 9.31
C ASN A 33 0.15 13.54 8.18
N SER A 34 -1.07 13.97 7.85
CA SER A 34 -1.91 13.36 6.80
C SER A 34 -1.27 13.36 5.40
N SER A 35 -0.26 14.20 5.16
CA SER A 35 0.53 14.20 3.91
C SER A 35 1.58 13.08 3.84
N SER A 36 1.63 12.19 4.83
CA SER A 36 2.46 10.98 4.75
C SER A 36 1.93 10.02 3.69
N ALA A 37 2.84 9.41 2.93
CA ALA A 37 2.49 8.54 1.80
C ALA A 37 1.50 7.42 2.17
N VAL A 38 1.63 6.82 3.37
CA VAL A 38 0.72 5.77 3.86
C VAL A 38 -0.72 6.29 3.98
N PHE A 39 -0.89 7.52 4.48
CA PHE A 39 -2.20 8.14 4.64
C PHE A 39 -2.77 8.62 3.30
N GLU A 40 -1.96 9.24 2.44
CA GLU A 40 -2.39 9.66 1.10
C GLU A 40 -2.88 8.47 0.26
N ILE A 41 -2.16 7.34 0.30
CA ILE A 41 -2.59 6.11 -0.40
C ILE A 41 -3.91 5.60 0.17
N THR A 42 -4.08 5.65 1.49
CA THR A 42 -5.32 5.22 2.13
C THR A 42 -6.50 6.08 1.68
N GLU A 43 -6.34 7.41 1.74
CA GLU A 43 -7.39 8.38 1.39
C GLU A 43 -7.74 8.37 -0.09
N HIS A 44 -6.75 8.33 -0.98
CA HIS A 44 -6.96 8.57 -2.40
C HIS A 44 -7.01 7.30 -3.27
N VAL A 45 -6.64 6.13 -2.73
CA VAL A 45 -6.64 4.86 -3.47
C VAL A 45 -7.48 3.81 -2.77
N ILE A 46 -7.18 3.50 -1.51
CA ILE A 46 -7.79 2.38 -0.80
C ILE A 46 -9.27 2.66 -0.51
N LEU A 47 -9.57 3.75 0.18
CA LEU A 47 -10.95 4.07 0.58
C LEU A 47 -11.89 4.29 -0.62
N PRO A 48 -11.49 4.96 -1.72
CA PRO A 48 -12.34 5.08 -2.89
C PRO A 48 -12.66 3.75 -3.60
N ILE A 49 -11.77 2.76 -3.53
CA ILE A 49 -11.93 1.48 -4.25
C ILE A 49 -12.56 0.40 -3.36
N LEU A 50 -12.07 0.25 -2.13
CA LEU A 50 -12.50 -0.80 -1.19
C LEU A 50 -13.54 -0.32 -0.17
N GLY A 51 -13.71 0.99 0.00
CA GLY A 51 -14.62 1.58 0.99
C GLY A 51 -14.11 1.57 2.43
N GLU A 52 -13.13 0.72 2.75
CA GLU A 52 -12.52 0.61 4.07
C GLU A 52 -11.06 0.16 4.00
N ILE A 53 -10.31 0.40 5.07
CA ILE A 53 -9.02 -0.25 5.34
C ILE A 53 -9.16 -1.14 6.58
N SER A 54 -8.76 -2.40 6.45
CA SER A 54 -8.76 -3.38 7.54
C SER A 54 -7.36 -3.53 8.13
N ILE A 55 -7.24 -3.38 9.45
CA ILE A 55 -5.98 -3.57 10.19
C ILE A 55 -6.07 -4.89 10.95
N ILE A 56 -5.12 -5.79 10.71
CA ILE A 56 -5.04 -7.10 11.38
C ILE A 56 -3.64 -7.22 12.00
N PRO A 57 -3.45 -6.73 13.24
CA PRO A 57 -2.19 -6.87 13.95
C PRO A 57 -1.97 -8.32 14.40
N ASP A 58 -0.75 -8.65 14.84
CA ASP A 58 -0.54 -9.87 15.64
C ASP A 58 -1.46 -9.79 16.88
N PRO A 59 -2.27 -10.83 17.17
CA PRO A 59 -3.21 -10.84 18.28
C PRO A 59 -2.58 -10.55 19.66
N LYS A 60 -1.26 -10.70 19.82
CA LYS A 60 -0.53 -10.34 21.04
C LYS A 60 -0.41 -8.83 21.25
N TYR A 61 -0.50 -8.03 20.19
CA TYR A 61 -0.22 -6.59 20.21
C TYR A 61 -1.44 -5.72 19.90
N GLY A 62 -2.57 -6.31 19.48
CA GLY A 62 -3.78 -5.55 19.20
C GLY A 62 -4.95 -6.44 18.79
N SER A 63 -6.07 -5.80 18.47
CA SER A 63 -7.26 -6.46 17.92
C SER A 63 -7.55 -5.95 16.51
N PRO A 64 -8.17 -6.77 15.64
CA PRO A 64 -8.58 -6.31 14.32
C PRO A 64 -9.47 -5.07 14.40
N SER A 65 -9.25 -4.14 13.49
CA SER A 65 -10.02 -2.89 13.38
C SER A 65 -10.22 -2.50 11.92
N LYS A 66 -11.20 -1.64 11.66
CA LYS A 66 -11.56 -1.17 10.33
C LYS A 66 -11.83 0.33 10.35
N PHE A 67 -11.43 1.02 9.29
CA PHE A 67 -11.64 2.46 9.15
C PHE A 67 -12.21 2.76 7.76
N THR A 68 -13.28 3.55 7.72
CA THR A 68 -13.90 4.06 6.48
C THR A 68 -13.67 5.56 6.30
N ASP A 69 -13.15 6.24 7.34
CA ASP A 69 -12.86 7.65 7.36
C ASP A 69 -11.33 7.88 7.43
N PRO A 70 -10.72 8.64 6.51
CA PRO A 70 -9.28 8.86 6.50
C PRO A 70 -8.79 9.52 7.80
N LYS A 71 -9.57 10.46 8.35
CA LYS A 71 -9.19 11.16 9.57
C LYS A 71 -9.17 10.22 10.77
N ALA A 72 -10.19 9.36 10.92
CA ALA A 72 -10.23 8.36 11.98
C ALA A 72 -9.02 7.40 11.91
N PHE A 73 -8.60 7.02 10.69
CA PHE A 73 -7.40 6.21 10.51
C PHE A 73 -6.11 6.96 10.93
N VAL A 74 -5.95 8.22 10.52
CA VAL A 74 -4.80 9.06 10.93
C VAL A 74 -4.77 9.24 12.45
N ASP A 75 -5.91 9.53 13.06
CA ASP A 75 -6.03 9.74 14.51
C ASP A 75 -5.67 8.46 15.27
N ALA A 76 -6.16 7.30 14.84
CA ALA A 76 -5.86 6.01 15.46
C ALA A 76 -4.37 5.61 15.36
N VAL A 77 -3.69 6.00 14.28
CA VAL A 77 -2.23 5.82 14.21
C VAL A 77 -1.50 6.83 15.10
N SER A 78 -2.07 8.02 15.27
CA SER A 78 -1.47 9.12 16.04
C SER A 78 -1.58 8.94 17.55
N ASP A 79 -2.67 8.37 18.03
CA ASP A 79 -2.88 8.08 19.44
C ASP A 79 -2.31 6.71 19.88
N GLY A 80 -1.81 5.91 18.94
CA GLY A 80 -1.19 4.61 19.18
C GLY A 80 -2.17 3.44 19.22
N THR A 81 -3.47 3.66 18.97
CA THR A 81 -4.47 2.58 18.81
C THR A 81 -4.08 1.63 17.68
N VAL A 82 -3.52 2.17 16.59
CA VAL A 82 -2.94 1.40 15.47
C VAL A 82 -1.44 1.65 15.44
N HIS A 83 -0.65 0.58 15.54
CA HIS A 83 0.80 0.72 15.45
C HIS A 83 1.23 1.11 14.01
N PRO A 84 2.23 2.00 13.83
CA PRO A 84 2.66 2.46 12.49
C PRO A 84 3.07 1.33 11.54
N LEU A 85 3.62 0.22 12.05
CA LEU A 85 3.93 -0.95 11.22
C LEU A 85 2.65 -1.63 10.70
N ASP A 86 1.62 -1.76 11.53
CA ASP A 86 0.37 -2.42 11.14
C ASP A 86 -0.39 -1.55 10.13
N ALA A 87 -0.35 -0.22 10.28
CA ALA A 87 -0.84 0.71 9.27
C ALA A 87 -0.16 0.51 7.91
N LYS A 88 1.17 0.41 7.88
CA LYS A 88 1.93 0.13 6.65
C LYS A 88 1.58 -1.22 6.05
N LEU A 89 1.45 -2.26 6.87
CA LEU A 89 1.12 -3.60 6.38
C LEU A 89 -0.30 -3.66 5.82
N ALA A 90 -1.26 -3.02 6.46
CA ALA A 90 -2.64 -2.95 5.98
C ALA A 90 -2.74 -2.23 4.62
N VAL A 91 -1.99 -1.15 4.43
CA VAL A 91 -1.90 -0.47 3.13
C VAL A 91 -1.31 -1.39 2.06
N ALA A 92 -0.25 -2.14 2.37
CA ALA A 92 0.33 -3.09 1.43
C ALA A 92 -0.65 -4.20 1.04
N ASP A 93 -1.38 -4.75 2.02
CA ASP A 93 -2.36 -5.81 1.79
C ASP A 93 -3.56 -5.29 0.97
N SER A 94 -4.04 -4.09 1.26
CA SER A 94 -5.13 -3.46 0.50
C SER A 94 -4.71 -3.15 -0.94
N LEU A 95 -3.49 -2.66 -1.16
CA LEU A 95 -2.95 -2.47 -2.51
C LEU A 95 -2.81 -3.80 -3.25
N SER A 96 -2.41 -4.87 -2.56
CA SER A 96 -2.33 -6.21 -3.16
C SER A 96 -3.70 -6.71 -3.62
N GLU A 97 -4.75 -6.46 -2.85
CA GLU A 97 -6.13 -6.81 -3.22
C GLU A 97 -6.59 -6.01 -4.45
N ILE A 98 -6.37 -4.69 -4.45
CA ILE A 98 -6.73 -3.80 -5.56
C ILE A 98 -6.01 -4.20 -6.86
N LEU A 99 -4.73 -4.59 -6.76
CA LEU A 99 -3.90 -4.95 -7.91
C LEU A 99 -4.04 -6.42 -8.33
N GLN A 100 -4.71 -7.27 -7.56
CA GLN A 100 -4.81 -8.71 -7.84
C GLN A 100 -5.34 -9.01 -9.25
N PRO A 101 -6.44 -8.39 -9.74
CA PRO A 101 -6.95 -8.67 -11.09
C PRO A 101 -5.94 -8.34 -12.19
N LEU A 102 -5.12 -7.31 -11.96
CA LEU A 102 -4.08 -6.89 -12.89
C LEU A 102 -2.87 -7.85 -12.86
N SER A 103 -2.48 -8.31 -11.66
CA SER A 103 -1.45 -9.35 -11.50
C SER A 103 -1.85 -10.63 -12.23
N GLU A 104 -3.09 -11.10 -12.03
CA GLU A 104 -3.63 -12.28 -12.71
C GLU A 104 -3.68 -12.12 -14.23
N TYR A 105 -3.95 -10.91 -14.72
CA TYR A 105 -3.89 -10.60 -16.15
C TYR A 105 -2.47 -10.74 -16.70
N PHE A 106 -1.46 -10.21 -16.01
CA PHE A 106 -0.07 -10.31 -16.47
C PHE A 106 0.49 -11.73 -16.38
N GLU A 107 0.11 -12.50 -15.37
CA GLU A 107 0.49 -13.92 -15.27
C GLU A 107 -0.01 -14.74 -16.48
N ARG A 108 -1.19 -14.39 -17.01
CA ARG A 108 -1.77 -15.02 -18.21
C ARG A 108 -1.19 -14.49 -19.52
N ASN A 109 -0.56 -13.31 -19.49
CA ASN A 109 -0.02 -12.62 -20.67
C ASN A 109 1.43 -12.14 -20.39
N PRO A 110 2.39 -13.05 -20.14
CA PRO A 110 3.74 -12.71 -19.69
C PRO A 110 4.54 -11.86 -20.70
N GLU A 111 4.20 -11.93 -21.99
CA GLU A 111 4.78 -11.11 -23.05
C GLU A 111 4.55 -9.61 -22.83
N ILE A 112 3.44 -9.23 -22.18
CA ILE A 112 3.13 -7.82 -21.90
C ILE A 112 4.10 -7.25 -20.85
N ILE A 113 4.50 -8.05 -19.86
CA ILE A 113 5.53 -7.65 -18.89
C ILE A 113 6.84 -7.40 -19.63
N GLN A 114 7.26 -8.31 -20.52
CA GLN A 114 8.51 -8.18 -21.28
C GLN A 114 8.54 -6.92 -22.14
N ILE A 115 7.41 -6.60 -22.79
CA ILE A 115 7.26 -5.34 -23.55
C ILE A 115 7.42 -4.14 -22.61
N MET A 116 6.74 -4.14 -21.46
CA MET A 116 6.78 -3.03 -20.52
C MET A 116 8.19 -2.82 -19.93
N GLU A 117 8.89 -3.90 -19.59
CA GLU A 117 10.28 -3.87 -19.14
C GLU A 117 11.21 -3.30 -20.23
N SER A 118 11.02 -3.71 -21.49
CA SER A 118 11.82 -3.19 -22.60
C SER A 118 11.65 -1.67 -22.79
N ILE A 119 10.44 -1.15 -22.62
CA ILE A 119 10.15 0.30 -22.71
C ILE A 119 10.77 1.05 -21.54
N THR A 120 10.66 0.49 -20.34
CA THR A 120 11.15 1.13 -19.10
C THR A 120 12.68 1.14 -19.03
N ALA A 121 13.36 0.14 -19.59
CA ALA A 121 14.82 0.11 -19.67
C ALA A 121 15.42 1.13 -20.68
N MET A 122 14.59 1.69 -21.56
CA MET A 122 15.01 2.71 -22.53
C MET A 122 14.84 4.15 -22.03
N SER A 123 14.25 4.36 -20.85
CA SER A 123 14.01 5.68 -20.23
C SER A 123 14.93 5.93 -19.04
#